data_AF-A0A9Q9EGZ6-F1
#
_entry.id   AF-A0A9Q9EGZ6-F1
#
_cell.length_a   1.000
_cell.length_b   1.000
_cell.length_c   1.000
_cell.angle_alpha   90.00
_cell.angle_beta   90.00
_cell.angle_gamma   90.00
#
_symmetry.space_group_name_H-M   'P 1'
#
loop_
_entity.id
_entity.type
_entity.pdbx_description
1 polymer ?
#
loop_
_entity_poly.entity_id
_entity_poly.type
_entity_poly.pdbx_seq_one_letter_code
_entity_poly.pdbx_strand_id
1 'polypeptide(L)'
;MINNWNLFSTSTATPSGGDWNIQTDFLRPEQVFSWAAVGFAYASQIISGPDSRFYLYACFQQSNTSAQDPFAIGVAVADAVLGPYTDVTGAPIVSQTFPSPGNNIQNIDPTILVDDDGKVYMYWGTFGQLRGTELDPSDMSITTVSSLTGFFEAPWIMKRDGIYYMLYAANNAGRDSPCTPTSYHACIAYGTAESPLGPWTFRGSLLGIVSSTTSHSGAVEYKGQWYLIYHTASADQGGNFRRSIAWDELDFDDAVSPPAIKLVAQTSRPLPPKEPTRNRAQLATATDEPECAIQYWLAALNDEKINPVPLPPEIWSSYNGDNSPVNMSLTYTWNTTQTLNGVAMVFFADQPAGSVTGVAPPVSWTVEYLTVDNTWQPVVNQTQYSLEAGGEAVEVGFDEVQTNSLRALLRASIDGTQTAGVGVAEWYAYAPIEQ
;
A
#
# COMPACT_ATOMS: atom_id res chain seq x y z
N MET A 1 7.99 -17.81 -0.62
CA MET A 1 9.38 -17.49 -0.23
C MET A 1 10.01 -16.69 -1.36
N ILE A 2 10.72 -15.62 -1.02
CA ILE A 2 11.41 -14.75 -2.00
C ILE A 2 12.87 -15.19 -2.02
N ASN A 3 13.25 -15.94 -3.05
CA ASN A 3 14.52 -16.67 -3.04
C ASN A 3 15.71 -15.84 -3.53
N ASN A 4 15.45 -14.76 -4.26
CA ASN A 4 16.46 -14.04 -5.00
C ASN A 4 16.05 -12.57 -5.19
N TRP A 5 17.04 -11.73 -5.47
CA TRP A 5 16.84 -10.40 -6.02
C TRP A 5 16.86 -10.44 -7.56
N ASN A 6 16.17 -9.51 -8.20
CA ASN A 6 16.21 -9.28 -9.63
C ASN A 6 16.77 -7.87 -9.88
N LEU A 7 17.38 -7.64 -11.05
CA LEU A 7 17.93 -6.34 -11.42
C LEU A 7 17.32 -5.85 -12.72
N PHE A 8 16.80 -4.63 -12.70
CA PHE A 8 16.26 -3.92 -13.87
C PHE A 8 17.23 -2.81 -14.26
N SER A 9 17.51 -2.67 -15.55
CA SER A 9 18.35 -1.58 -16.06
C SER A 9 17.82 -1.00 -17.36
N THR A 10 18.05 0.29 -17.55
CA THR A 10 17.66 1.02 -18.76
C THR A 10 18.60 2.20 -18.99
N SER A 11 18.65 2.68 -20.23
CA SER A 11 19.29 3.95 -20.61
C SER A 11 18.34 4.88 -21.38
N THR A 12 17.13 4.40 -21.69
CA THR A 12 16.18 5.02 -22.60
C THR A 12 14.78 5.17 -22.02
N ALA A 13 14.43 4.39 -20.99
CA ALA A 13 13.09 4.45 -20.44
C ALA A 13 12.83 5.81 -19.77
N THR A 14 11.56 6.18 -19.78
CA THR A 14 10.99 7.31 -19.04
C THR A 14 9.78 6.80 -18.24
N PRO A 15 9.16 7.61 -17.36
CA PRO A 15 7.88 7.24 -16.73
C PRO A 15 6.80 6.85 -17.75
N SER A 16 6.80 7.44 -18.95
CA SER A 16 5.87 7.08 -20.04
C SER A 16 6.14 5.71 -20.70
N GLY A 17 7.26 5.07 -20.39
CA GLY A 17 7.66 3.76 -20.90
C GLY A 17 9.05 3.75 -21.54
N GLY A 18 9.45 2.58 -22.04
CA GLY A 18 10.69 2.34 -22.77
C GLY A 18 11.25 0.94 -22.53
N ASP A 19 12.42 0.69 -23.10
CA ASP A 19 13.05 -0.63 -23.03
C ASP A 19 13.79 -0.84 -21.71
N TRP A 20 13.59 -2.02 -21.14
CA TRP A 20 14.25 -2.47 -19.92
C TRP A 20 14.97 -3.79 -20.17
N ASN A 21 16.20 -3.88 -19.69
CA ASN A 21 16.89 -5.14 -19.51
C ASN A 21 16.59 -5.68 -18.11
N ILE A 22 16.19 -6.95 -18.04
CA ILE A 22 15.84 -7.61 -16.77
C ILE A 22 16.80 -8.77 -16.58
N GLN A 23 17.58 -8.73 -15.51
CA GLN A 23 18.37 -9.85 -15.03
C GLN A 23 17.62 -10.50 -13.86
N THR A 24 16.99 -11.63 -14.14
CA THR A 24 16.33 -12.46 -13.12
C THR A 24 17.35 -13.28 -12.35
N ASP A 25 17.04 -13.63 -11.09
CA ASP A 25 17.93 -14.44 -10.24
C ASP A 25 19.33 -13.81 -10.11
N PHE A 26 19.39 -12.47 -10.03
CA PHE A 26 20.64 -11.73 -9.97
C PHE A 26 21.55 -12.20 -8.83
N LEU A 27 20.99 -12.33 -7.63
CA LEU A 27 21.70 -12.76 -6.43
C LEU A 27 20.75 -13.48 -5.46
N ARG A 28 21.30 -14.40 -4.67
CA ARG A 28 20.62 -15.09 -3.57
C ARG A 28 21.40 -14.87 -2.26
N PRO A 29 20.73 -14.60 -1.13
CA PRO A 29 21.40 -14.32 0.13
C PRO A 29 22.38 -15.42 0.54
N GLU A 30 21.99 -16.69 0.49
CA GLU A 30 22.79 -17.83 0.93
C GLU A 30 24.03 -18.11 0.07
N GLN A 31 24.09 -17.53 -1.13
CA GLN A 31 25.26 -17.65 -2.01
C GLN A 31 26.34 -16.62 -1.70
N VAL A 32 25.95 -15.51 -1.05
CA VAL A 32 26.85 -14.40 -0.70
C VAL A 32 27.21 -14.44 0.78
N PHE A 33 26.23 -14.72 1.64
CA PHE A 33 26.33 -14.68 3.09
C PHE A 33 26.18 -16.09 3.67
N SER A 34 27.27 -16.65 4.22
CA SER A 34 27.29 -18.03 4.75
C SER A 34 26.36 -18.25 5.96
N TRP A 35 25.96 -17.16 6.63
CA TRP A 35 25.07 -17.17 7.78
C TRP A 35 23.59 -16.96 7.42
N ALA A 36 23.26 -16.71 6.15
CA ALA A 36 21.89 -16.51 5.70
C ALA A 36 21.10 -17.83 5.65
N ALA A 37 19.82 -17.77 6.00
CA ALA A 37 18.84 -18.80 5.71
C ALA A 37 18.37 -18.71 4.24
N VAL A 38 17.97 -19.83 3.68
CA VAL A 38 17.44 -19.91 2.31
C VAL A 38 16.02 -19.30 2.25
N GLY A 39 15.75 -18.44 1.26
CA GLY A 39 14.39 -18.05 0.89
C GLY A 39 13.86 -16.70 1.39
N PHE A 40 14.76 -15.79 1.82
CA PHE A 40 14.40 -14.52 2.46
C PHE A 40 15.08 -13.28 1.84
N ALA A 41 15.26 -13.22 0.52
CA ALA A 41 15.91 -12.10 -0.18
C ALA A 41 15.06 -10.81 -0.18
N TYR A 42 15.03 -10.08 0.94
CA TYR A 42 14.15 -8.92 1.13
C TYR A 42 14.91 -7.62 0.84
N ALA A 43 14.15 -6.52 0.67
CA ALA A 43 14.56 -5.15 0.39
C ALA A 43 16.08 -4.90 0.38
N SER A 44 16.66 -4.89 -0.81
CA SER A 44 18.09 -4.63 -1.01
C SER A 44 18.34 -3.25 -1.58
N GLN A 45 19.46 -2.65 -1.17
CA GLN A 45 19.99 -1.42 -1.74
C GLN A 45 21.43 -1.65 -2.18
N ILE A 46 21.74 -1.24 -3.42
CA ILE A 46 23.12 -1.14 -3.91
C ILE A 46 23.50 0.34 -3.96
N ILE A 47 24.66 0.69 -3.39
CA ILE A 47 25.19 2.05 -3.37
C ILE A 47 26.71 2.05 -3.60
N SER A 48 27.24 3.12 -4.18
CA SER A 48 28.69 3.32 -4.27
C SER A 48 29.22 3.75 -2.89
N GLY A 49 30.26 3.09 -2.41
CA GLY A 49 30.96 3.45 -1.18
C GLY A 49 31.97 4.60 -1.40
N PRO A 50 32.55 5.12 -0.31
CA PRO A 50 33.60 6.17 -0.35
C PRO A 50 34.85 5.76 -1.15
N ASP A 51 35.09 4.46 -1.29
CA ASP A 51 36.23 3.88 -2.01
C ASP A 51 35.91 3.52 -3.47
N SER A 52 34.78 4.01 -4.00
CA SER A 52 34.31 3.75 -5.38
C SER A 52 33.94 2.29 -5.68
N ARG A 53 33.86 1.41 -4.67
CA ARG A 53 33.28 0.07 -4.82
C ARG A 53 31.78 0.09 -4.59
N PHE A 54 31.09 -0.99 -4.98
CA PHE A 54 29.65 -1.14 -4.81
C PHE A 54 29.34 -2.00 -3.59
N TYR A 55 28.43 -1.53 -2.75
CA TYR A 55 27.99 -2.22 -1.55
C TYR A 55 26.53 -2.60 -1.67
N LEU A 56 26.22 -3.87 -1.44
CA LEU A 56 24.87 -4.41 -1.34
C LEU A 56 24.52 -4.54 0.14
N TYR A 57 23.53 -3.78 0.58
CA TYR A 57 22.90 -3.91 1.89
C TYR A 57 21.54 -4.55 1.72
N ALA A 58 21.23 -5.57 2.51
CA ALA A 58 19.94 -6.24 2.43
C ALA A 58 19.59 -6.96 3.73
N CYS A 59 18.30 -7.21 3.93
CA CYS A 59 17.80 -7.99 5.05
C CYS A 59 17.34 -9.39 4.63
N PHE A 60 17.57 -10.35 5.51
CA PHE A 60 17.17 -11.76 5.37
C PHE A 60 17.24 -12.45 6.74
N GLN A 61 16.76 -13.68 6.84
CA GLN A 61 16.82 -14.43 8.10
C GLN A 61 18.18 -15.09 8.32
N GLN A 62 18.64 -15.15 9.57
CA GLN A 62 19.82 -15.93 9.96
C GLN A 62 19.49 -17.42 10.05
N SER A 63 20.39 -18.29 9.58
CA SER A 63 20.16 -19.75 9.60
C SER A 63 20.39 -20.42 10.96
N ASN A 64 21.31 -19.90 11.77
CA ASN A 64 21.74 -20.51 13.03
C ASN A 64 21.63 -19.53 14.20
N THR A 65 20.40 -19.23 14.63
CA THR A 65 20.14 -18.33 15.76
C THR A 65 18.98 -18.84 16.60
N SER A 66 18.97 -18.48 17.89
CA SER A 66 17.84 -18.67 18.80
C SER A 66 16.92 -17.45 18.90
N ALA A 67 17.21 -16.40 18.12
CA ALA A 67 16.38 -15.23 17.97
C ALA A 67 14.97 -15.63 17.54
N GLN A 68 13.95 -15.07 18.18
CA GLN A 68 12.56 -15.38 17.87
C GLN A 68 12.14 -14.78 16.52
N ASP A 69 12.75 -13.64 16.17
CA ASP A 69 12.62 -12.99 14.88
C ASP A 69 14.04 -12.84 14.27
N PRO A 70 14.48 -13.78 13.43
CA PRO A 70 15.87 -13.90 13.02
C PRO A 70 16.22 -12.95 11.85
N PHE A 71 15.40 -11.94 11.54
CA PHE A 71 15.74 -10.94 10.54
C PHE A 71 16.98 -10.13 10.95
N ALA A 72 17.92 -10.05 10.02
CA ALA A 72 19.21 -9.41 10.19
C ALA A 72 19.64 -8.74 8.88
N ILE A 73 20.54 -7.77 8.98
CA ILE A 73 21.05 -6.99 7.85
C ILE A 73 22.50 -7.38 7.59
N GLY A 74 22.80 -7.70 6.33
CA GLY A 74 24.16 -7.99 5.84
C GLY A 74 24.66 -6.91 4.89
N VAL A 75 25.98 -6.87 4.71
CA VAL A 75 26.65 -6.05 3.70
C VAL A 75 27.66 -6.87 2.90
N ALA A 76 27.60 -6.77 1.57
CA ALA A 76 28.57 -7.38 0.67
C ALA A 76 29.15 -6.32 -0.27
N VAL A 77 30.38 -6.52 -0.75
CA VAL A 77 31.10 -5.57 -1.62
C VAL A 77 31.46 -6.19 -2.96
N ALA A 78 31.51 -5.36 -4.00
CA ALA A 78 31.96 -5.71 -5.35
C ALA A 78 32.71 -4.55 -6.01
N ASP A 79 33.63 -4.86 -6.93
CA ASP A 79 34.32 -3.84 -7.73
C ASP A 79 33.48 -3.34 -8.92
N ALA A 80 32.38 -4.03 -9.25
CA ALA A 80 31.44 -3.66 -10.29
C ALA A 80 30.00 -3.81 -9.78
N VAL A 81 29.08 -2.98 -10.29
CA VAL A 81 27.66 -2.96 -9.86
C VAL A 81 26.94 -4.30 -10.09
N LEU A 82 27.41 -5.11 -11.06
CA LEU A 82 26.86 -6.43 -11.33
C LEU A 82 27.58 -7.56 -10.58
N GLY A 83 28.46 -7.22 -9.63
CA GLY A 83 29.23 -8.19 -8.85
C GLY A 83 30.52 -8.66 -9.54
N PRO A 84 31.11 -9.76 -9.05
CA PRO A 84 30.60 -10.62 -7.97
C PRO A 84 30.64 -9.92 -6.61
N TYR A 85 29.61 -10.14 -5.79
CA TYR A 85 29.52 -9.61 -4.42
C TYR A 85 30.11 -10.61 -3.42
N THR A 86 30.86 -10.09 -2.45
CA THR A 86 31.50 -10.88 -1.39
C THR A 86 31.11 -10.33 -0.02
N ASP A 87 30.64 -11.19 0.89
CA ASP A 87 30.48 -10.86 2.31
C ASP A 87 31.85 -10.60 2.95
N VAL A 88 32.07 -9.38 3.42
CA VAL A 88 33.33 -8.95 4.05
C VAL A 88 33.27 -8.91 5.57
N THR A 89 32.09 -9.13 6.16
CA THR A 89 31.90 -9.11 7.62
C THR A 89 31.82 -10.51 8.19
N GLY A 90 31.35 -11.49 7.41
CA GLY A 90 31.18 -12.89 7.83
C GLY A 90 30.08 -13.10 8.87
N ALA A 91 29.35 -12.04 9.22
CA ALA A 91 28.28 -12.00 10.20
C ALA A 91 27.36 -10.78 9.91
N PRO A 92 26.13 -10.74 10.43
CA PRO A 92 25.26 -9.59 10.25
C PRO A 92 25.85 -8.31 10.88
N ILE A 93 25.61 -7.17 10.22
CA ILE A 93 25.94 -5.84 10.76
C ILE A 93 24.81 -5.27 11.64
N VAL A 94 23.62 -5.86 11.57
CA VAL A 94 22.52 -5.65 12.52
C VAL A 94 21.77 -6.97 12.68
N SER A 95 21.41 -7.32 13.90
CA SER A 95 20.59 -8.47 14.27
C SER A 95 19.85 -8.19 15.58
N GLN A 96 19.13 -9.17 16.12
CA GLN A 96 18.56 -9.06 17.47
C GLN A 96 19.64 -8.96 18.57
N THR A 97 20.88 -9.33 18.30
CA THR A 97 21.98 -9.32 19.29
C THR A 97 23.04 -8.27 19.02
N PHE A 98 22.99 -7.59 17.86
CA PHE A 98 23.98 -6.58 17.47
C PHE A 98 23.34 -5.39 16.74
N PRO A 99 23.78 -4.15 16.96
CA PRO A 99 24.74 -3.71 17.99
C PRO A 99 24.24 -3.96 19.42
N SER A 100 25.16 -3.98 20.39
CA SER A 100 24.83 -4.12 21.81
C SER A 100 23.94 -2.96 22.29
N PRO A 101 22.94 -3.18 23.16
CA PRO A 101 22.61 -4.41 23.89
C PRO A 101 21.71 -5.40 23.14
N GLY A 102 21.49 -5.21 21.84
CA GLY A 102 20.52 -5.98 21.05
C GLY A 102 19.13 -5.34 21.03
N ASN A 103 18.18 -6.04 20.43
CA ASN A 103 16.81 -5.56 20.22
C ASN A 103 15.82 -6.69 19.93
N ASN A 104 14.55 -6.34 19.88
CA ASN A 104 13.42 -7.24 19.63
C ASN A 104 12.56 -6.79 18.44
N ILE A 105 13.15 -6.02 17.51
CA ILE A 105 12.43 -5.53 16.33
C ILE A 105 12.73 -6.43 15.12
N GLN A 106 11.90 -6.31 14.10
CA GLN A 106 12.25 -6.80 12.76
C GLN A 106 13.31 -5.88 12.15
N ASN A 107 14.54 -6.38 12.01
CA ASN A 107 15.63 -5.63 11.39
C ASN A 107 15.57 -5.80 9.87
N ILE A 108 14.69 -5.02 9.24
CA ILE A 108 14.40 -5.07 7.80
C ILE A 108 14.54 -3.70 7.15
N ASP A 109 14.51 -3.71 5.81
CA ASP A 109 14.49 -2.53 4.95
C ASP A 109 15.63 -1.55 5.24
N PRO A 110 16.91 -1.99 5.10
CA PRO A 110 18.03 -1.08 5.26
C PRO A 110 18.03 -0.03 4.16
N THR A 111 18.31 1.21 4.55
CA THR A 111 18.69 2.28 3.62
C THR A 111 19.99 2.95 4.03
N ILE A 112 20.78 3.36 3.06
CA ILE A 112 22.15 3.83 3.21
C ILE A 112 22.32 5.20 2.59
N LEU A 113 23.01 6.08 3.32
CA LEU A 113 23.55 7.34 2.82
C LEU A 113 25.07 7.32 2.94
N VAL A 114 25.77 7.57 1.84
CA VAL A 114 27.19 7.95 1.87
C VAL A 114 27.24 9.46 1.77
N ASP A 115 27.73 10.11 2.82
CA ASP A 115 27.74 11.58 2.91
C ASP A 115 29.02 12.18 2.29
N ASP A 116 29.02 13.49 2.07
CA ASP A 116 30.08 14.22 1.37
C ASP A 116 31.45 14.15 2.10
N ASP A 117 31.44 13.89 3.40
CA ASP A 117 32.64 13.71 4.22
C ASP A 117 33.16 12.25 4.22
N GLY A 118 32.51 11.36 3.48
CA GLY A 118 32.85 9.94 3.38
C GLY A 118 32.29 9.07 4.50
N LYS A 119 31.56 9.65 5.46
CA LYS A 119 30.83 8.87 6.47
C LYS A 119 29.65 8.14 5.85
N VAL A 120 29.30 7.00 6.44
CA VAL A 120 28.21 6.17 5.97
C VAL A 120 27.17 6.04 7.06
N TYR A 121 25.92 6.31 6.73
CA TYR A 121 24.79 6.24 7.64
C TYR A 121 23.81 5.19 7.17
N MET A 122 23.21 4.47 8.11
CA MET A 122 22.21 3.46 7.82
C MET A 122 20.96 3.69 8.67
N TYR A 123 19.80 3.51 8.03
CA TYR A 123 18.50 3.43 8.68
C TYR A 123 17.81 2.11 8.39
N TRP A 124 16.97 1.65 9.31
CA TRP A 124 16.17 0.43 9.15
C TRP A 124 15.01 0.39 10.14
N GLY A 125 14.12 -0.57 9.94
CA GLY A 125 13.08 -0.92 10.90
C GLY A 125 11.67 -0.88 10.31
N THR A 126 10.71 -1.21 11.17
CA THR A 126 9.30 -1.36 10.81
C THR A 126 8.40 -1.19 12.04
N PHE A 127 7.09 -1.15 11.85
CA PHE A 127 6.03 -1.04 12.85
C PHE A 127 6.29 0.07 13.89
N GLY A 128 6.54 1.29 13.42
CA GLY A 128 6.78 2.46 14.28
C GLY A 128 8.19 2.54 14.89
N GLN A 129 9.09 1.62 14.55
CA GLN A 129 10.44 1.54 15.12
C GLN A 129 11.52 1.85 14.08
N LEU A 130 11.68 3.13 13.73
CA LEU A 130 12.77 3.60 12.88
C LEU A 130 14.05 3.80 13.69
N ARG A 131 15.13 3.17 13.23
CA ARG A 131 16.46 3.24 13.83
C ARG A 131 17.48 3.73 12.82
N GLY A 132 18.45 4.51 13.29
CA GLY A 132 19.56 5.01 12.50
C GLY A 132 20.90 4.86 13.23
N THR A 133 21.99 4.75 12.47
CA THR A 133 23.36 4.73 13.02
C THR A 133 24.37 5.22 11.98
N GLU A 134 25.51 5.72 12.43
CA GLU A 134 26.72 5.83 11.61
C GLU A 134 27.37 4.43 11.55
N LEU A 135 27.75 3.97 10.36
CA LEU A 135 28.49 2.71 10.19
C LEU A 135 29.97 2.93 10.52
N ASP A 136 30.25 3.23 11.78
CA ASP A 136 31.59 3.34 12.33
C ASP A 136 31.90 2.08 13.17
N PRO A 137 32.88 1.25 12.78
CA PRO A 137 33.27 0.06 13.55
C PRO A 137 33.71 0.36 14.99
N SER A 138 34.08 1.60 15.30
CA SER A 138 34.48 2.03 16.65
C SER A 138 33.30 2.47 17.53
N ASP A 139 32.21 2.95 16.92
CA ASP A 139 31.00 3.41 17.62
C ASP A 139 29.75 3.30 16.73
N MET A 140 29.00 2.20 16.86
CA MET A 140 27.69 2.01 16.23
C MET A 140 26.54 2.36 17.20
N SER A 141 26.56 3.58 17.74
CA SER A 141 25.47 4.09 18.57
C SER A 141 24.15 4.17 17.81
N ILE A 142 23.05 3.73 18.44
CA ILE A 142 21.72 3.68 17.83
C ILE A 142 20.93 4.97 18.14
N THR A 143 20.46 5.63 17.09
CA THR A 143 19.48 6.71 17.15
C THR A 143 18.09 6.16 16.89
N THR A 144 17.14 6.40 17.80
CA THR A 144 15.72 6.09 17.59
C THR A 144 14.99 7.32 17.09
N VAL A 145 14.25 7.20 15.99
CA VAL A 145 13.48 8.29 15.40
C VAL A 145 11.98 8.08 15.68
N SER A 146 11.39 8.99 16.46
CA SER A 146 9.96 8.97 16.80
C SER A 146 9.18 10.18 16.26
N SER A 147 9.86 11.14 15.63
CA SER A 147 9.26 12.38 15.13
C SER A 147 8.68 12.27 13.72
N LEU A 148 8.85 11.12 13.05
CA LEU A 148 8.25 10.83 11.74
C LEU A 148 6.91 10.13 11.92
N THR A 149 5.83 10.89 11.80
CA THR A 149 4.46 10.43 12.03
C THR A 149 4.10 9.26 11.10
N GLY A 150 3.48 8.23 11.68
CA GLY A 150 2.96 7.09 10.92
C GLY A 150 4.04 6.19 10.32
N PHE A 151 5.31 6.26 10.74
CA PHE A 151 6.35 5.36 10.23
C PHE A 151 5.90 3.89 10.33
N PHE A 152 5.76 3.24 9.18
CA PHE A 152 5.36 1.85 9.08
C PHE A 152 6.55 0.97 8.69
N GLU A 153 7.23 1.22 7.58
CA GLU A 153 8.43 0.47 7.14
C GLU A 153 9.17 1.22 6.02
N ALA A 154 10.09 0.54 5.32
CA ALA A 154 10.70 0.99 4.07
C ALA A 154 11.32 2.41 4.12
N PRO A 155 12.21 2.72 5.09
CA PRO A 155 12.91 3.99 5.08
C PRO A 155 13.78 4.12 3.81
N TRP A 156 13.86 5.33 3.27
CA TRP A 156 14.79 5.69 2.21
C TRP A 156 15.40 7.06 2.51
N ILE A 157 16.69 7.07 2.81
CA ILE A 157 17.43 8.30 3.08
C ILE A 157 18.05 8.86 1.79
N MET A 158 17.94 10.16 1.60
CA MET A 158 18.63 10.87 0.52
C MET A 158 19.06 12.26 0.99
N LYS A 159 19.99 12.87 0.25
CA LYS A 159 20.47 14.24 0.47
C LYS A 159 20.30 15.06 -0.80
N ARG A 160 19.85 16.30 -0.66
CA ARG A 160 19.79 17.29 -1.73
C ARG A 160 20.17 18.66 -1.17
N ASP A 161 21.18 19.30 -1.77
CA ASP A 161 21.63 20.66 -1.43
C ASP A 161 21.87 20.89 0.07
N GLY A 162 22.48 19.91 0.75
CA GLY A 162 22.78 19.99 2.18
C GLY A 162 21.62 19.61 3.11
N ILE A 163 20.43 19.35 2.59
CA ILE A 163 19.27 18.89 3.36
C ILE A 163 19.09 17.39 3.21
N TYR A 164 18.79 16.72 4.33
CA TYR A 164 18.52 15.29 4.38
C TYR A 164 17.01 15.05 4.33
N TYR A 165 16.59 14.07 3.54
CA TYR A 165 15.20 13.65 3.39
C TYR A 165 15.09 12.17 3.76
N MET A 166 14.11 11.84 4.59
CA MET A 166 13.74 10.46 4.94
C MET A 166 12.37 10.21 4.33
N LEU A 167 12.31 9.44 3.26
CA LEU A 167 11.08 8.92 2.67
C LEU A 167 10.76 7.59 3.36
N TYR A 168 9.50 7.26 3.54
CA TYR A 168 9.12 6.00 4.20
C TYR A 168 7.69 5.59 3.88
N ALA A 169 7.42 4.29 3.94
CA ALA A 169 6.06 3.78 3.94
C ALA A 169 5.38 4.21 5.25
N ALA A 170 4.31 4.97 5.13
CA ALA A 170 3.57 5.50 6.24
C ALA A 170 2.17 4.89 6.33
N ASN A 171 1.74 4.64 7.56
CA ASN A 171 0.38 4.22 7.89
C ASN A 171 -0.05 4.94 9.16
N ASN A 172 -0.90 5.94 8.99
CA ASN A 172 -1.61 6.64 10.06
C ASN A 172 -3.08 6.67 9.70
N ALA A 173 -3.65 5.47 9.54
CA ALA A 173 -4.98 5.29 9.01
C ALA A 173 -6.04 6.16 9.72
N GLY A 174 -7.00 6.64 8.95
CA GLY A 174 -8.12 7.43 9.46
C GLY A 174 -8.79 8.23 8.36
N ARG A 175 -10.05 8.60 8.58
CA ARG A 175 -10.82 9.40 7.64
C ARG A 175 -10.12 10.70 7.24
N ASP A 176 -9.48 11.35 8.21
CA ASP A 176 -8.74 12.59 8.00
C ASP A 176 -7.23 12.34 7.80
N SER A 177 -6.84 11.09 7.55
CA SER A 177 -5.44 10.75 7.32
C SER A 177 -4.95 11.39 6.01
N PRO A 178 -3.83 12.13 6.03
CA PRO A 178 -3.20 12.65 4.82
C PRO A 178 -2.48 11.54 4.01
N CYS A 179 -2.53 10.30 4.48
CA CYS A 179 -1.80 9.18 3.92
C CYS A 179 -2.73 8.04 3.49
N THR A 180 -3.48 7.45 4.44
CA THR A 180 -4.32 6.29 4.16
C THR A 180 -5.67 6.37 4.89
N PRO A 181 -6.81 6.30 4.19
CA PRO A 181 -8.09 6.15 4.87
C PRO A 181 -8.22 4.79 5.56
N THR A 182 -7.36 3.81 5.21
CA THR A 182 -7.44 2.45 5.75
C THR A 182 -6.18 1.94 6.43
N SER A 183 -6.33 1.08 7.44
CA SER A 183 -5.23 0.50 8.23
C SER A 183 -4.41 -0.57 7.49
N TYR A 184 -4.88 -1.04 6.34
CA TYR A 184 -4.19 -2.04 5.52
C TYR A 184 -3.43 -1.45 4.33
N HIS A 185 -3.44 -0.12 4.19
CA HIS A 185 -2.68 0.57 3.16
C HIS A 185 -1.49 1.34 3.76
N ALA A 186 -0.47 1.52 2.93
CA ALA A 186 0.59 2.50 3.14
C ALA A 186 0.64 3.51 1.98
N CYS A 187 0.94 4.76 2.31
CA CYS A 187 1.39 5.76 1.34
C CYS A 187 2.91 5.98 1.50
N ILE A 188 3.54 6.82 0.68
CA ILE A 188 4.91 7.30 0.98
C ILE A 188 4.83 8.68 1.60
N ALA A 189 5.33 8.80 2.82
CA ALA A 189 5.52 10.06 3.50
C ALA A 189 7.00 10.42 3.60
N TYR A 190 7.28 11.65 4.03
CA TYR A 190 8.65 12.08 4.25
C TYR A 190 8.83 13.06 5.40
N GLY A 191 10.08 13.18 5.83
CA GLY A 191 10.54 14.26 6.69
C GLY A 191 11.91 14.78 6.27
N THR A 192 12.30 15.91 6.86
CA THR A 192 13.58 16.59 6.58
C THR A 192 14.41 16.75 7.84
N ALA A 193 15.74 16.76 7.70
CA ALA A 193 16.69 17.06 8.76
C ALA A 193 17.89 17.88 8.21
N GLU A 194 18.59 18.58 9.10
CA GLU A 194 19.84 19.30 8.79
C GLU A 194 21.10 18.44 9.01
N SER A 195 20.94 17.26 9.60
CA SER A 195 22.01 16.29 9.87
C SER A 195 21.54 14.88 9.49
N PRO A 196 22.45 13.97 9.12
CA PRO A 196 22.11 12.64 8.63
C PRO A 196 21.38 11.79 9.66
N LEU A 197 21.59 12.05 10.95
CA LEU A 197 20.93 11.34 12.05
C LEU A 197 19.71 12.08 12.65
N GLY A 198 19.25 13.17 12.02
CA GLY A 198 18.19 14.02 12.55
C GLY A 198 18.70 15.19 13.39
N PRO A 199 17.83 15.90 14.15
CA PRO A 199 16.43 15.57 14.38
C PRO A 199 15.56 15.70 13.13
N TRP A 200 14.61 14.78 12.99
CA TRP A 200 13.72 14.71 11.83
C TRP A 200 12.44 15.52 12.04
N THR A 201 12.01 16.26 11.01
CA THR A 201 10.73 16.98 10.98
C THR A 201 9.82 16.39 9.91
N PHE A 202 8.64 15.88 10.29
CA PHE A 202 7.63 15.38 9.36
C PHE A 202 7.15 16.47 8.39
N ARG A 203 6.96 16.13 7.10
CA ARG A 203 6.58 17.07 6.05
C ARG A 203 5.32 16.69 5.25
N GLY A 204 4.70 15.55 5.54
CA GLY A 204 3.49 15.09 4.85
C GLY A 204 3.75 13.91 3.91
N SER A 205 2.77 13.62 3.06
CA SER A 205 2.83 12.56 2.05
C SER A 205 3.37 13.10 0.70
N LEU A 206 4.18 12.29 0.02
CA LEU A 206 4.67 12.56 -1.34
C LEU A 206 4.14 11.58 -2.37
N LEU A 207 3.64 10.41 -1.97
CA LEU A 207 2.94 9.48 -2.85
C LEU A 207 1.66 9.03 -2.14
N GLY A 208 0.53 9.16 -2.82
CA GLY A 208 -0.74 8.59 -2.35
C GLY A 208 -0.76 7.07 -2.37
N ILE A 209 -1.93 6.49 -2.12
CA ILE A 209 -2.14 5.04 -2.22
C ILE A 209 -1.80 4.53 -3.63
N VAL A 210 -1.17 3.37 -3.67
CA VAL A 210 -0.89 2.60 -4.88
C VAL A 210 -1.79 1.36 -4.94
N SER A 211 -1.72 0.59 -6.02
CA SER A 211 -2.57 -0.59 -6.20
C SER A 211 -2.21 -1.80 -5.29
N SER A 212 -1.10 -1.75 -4.55
CA SER A 212 -0.72 -2.75 -3.54
C SER A 212 -0.93 -2.25 -2.12
N THR A 213 -1.15 -3.16 -1.17
CA THR A 213 -1.35 -2.83 0.24
C THR A 213 -0.19 -2.09 0.91
N THR A 214 1.04 -2.38 0.50
CA THR A 214 2.21 -1.58 0.91
C THR A 214 2.87 -0.94 -0.30
N SER A 215 3.75 0.03 -0.03
CA SER A 215 4.67 0.61 -0.99
C SER A 215 6.06 0.71 -0.34
N HIS A 216 7.13 0.78 -1.14
CA HIS A 216 8.51 0.88 -0.65
C HIS A 216 9.24 1.84 -1.57
N SER A 217 9.77 2.93 -1.04
CA SER A 217 10.40 3.99 -1.83
C SER A 217 11.87 3.74 -2.11
N GLY A 218 12.29 4.11 -3.31
CA GLY A 218 13.66 4.47 -3.68
C GLY A 218 13.65 5.83 -4.38
N ALA A 219 14.71 6.60 -4.28
CA ALA A 219 14.83 7.88 -4.97
C ALA A 219 16.24 8.07 -5.53
N VAL A 220 16.34 8.55 -6.77
CA VAL A 220 17.61 8.75 -7.45
C VAL A 220 17.53 9.93 -8.42
N GLU A 221 18.62 10.69 -8.53
CA GLU A 221 18.80 11.67 -9.59
C GLU A 221 19.41 11.01 -10.82
N TYR A 222 18.78 11.20 -11.97
CA TYR A 222 19.29 10.72 -13.25
C TYR A 222 19.14 11.81 -14.31
N LYS A 223 20.25 12.20 -14.94
CA LYS A 223 20.30 13.24 -15.97
C LYS A 223 19.67 14.59 -15.55
N GLY A 224 19.82 14.97 -14.27
CA GLY A 224 19.33 16.23 -13.73
C GLY A 224 17.86 16.22 -13.29
N GLN A 225 17.20 15.07 -13.33
CA GLN A 225 15.84 14.88 -12.82
C GLN A 225 15.84 13.85 -11.70
N TRP A 226 15.12 14.15 -10.62
CA TRP A 226 14.87 13.18 -9.56
C TRP A 226 13.70 12.28 -9.93
N TYR A 227 13.81 11.00 -9.59
CA TYR A 227 12.77 10.00 -9.77
C TYR A 227 12.49 9.30 -8.46
N LEU A 228 11.20 9.06 -8.19
CA LEU A 228 10.74 8.13 -7.18
C LEU A 228 10.55 6.76 -7.85
N ILE A 229 11.20 5.74 -7.31
CA ILE A 229 10.98 4.34 -7.64
C ILE A 229 10.15 3.75 -6.50
N TYR A 230 9.12 3.00 -6.84
CA TYR A 230 8.25 2.36 -5.85
C TYR A 230 7.64 1.09 -6.44
N HIS A 231 6.81 0.39 -5.66
CA HIS A 231 6.10 -0.77 -6.16
C HIS A 231 4.59 -0.62 -6.11
N THR A 232 3.92 -1.35 -7.00
CA THR A 232 2.47 -1.40 -7.20
C THR A 232 2.03 -2.85 -7.40
N ALA A 233 0.73 -3.11 -7.56
CA ALA A 233 0.18 -4.40 -8.00
C ALA A 233 -0.34 -4.35 -9.46
N SER A 234 0.06 -3.35 -10.26
CA SER A 234 -0.61 -3.03 -11.53
C SER A 234 -0.16 -3.86 -12.74
N ALA A 235 0.91 -4.65 -12.65
CA ALA A 235 1.30 -5.55 -13.74
C ALA A 235 0.30 -6.71 -13.93
N ASP A 236 0.34 -7.35 -15.10
CA ASP A 236 -0.47 -8.52 -15.40
C ASP A 236 -0.28 -9.61 -14.34
N GLN A 237 -1.40 -10.10 -13.80
CA GLN A 237 -1.44 -11.06 -12.67
C GLN A 237 -0.78 -10.54 -11.39
N GLY A 238 -0.68 -9.22 -11.23
CA GLY A 238 -0.20 -8.56 -10.03
C GLY A 238 -1.15 -8.75 -8.85
N GLY A 239 -0.64 -8.49 -7.66
CA GLY A 239 -1.40 -8.53 -6.41
C GLY A 239 -0.54 -8.09 -5.23
N ASN A 240 -1.14 -8.06 -4.03
CA ASN A 240 -0.49 -7.56 -2.82
C ASN A 240 0.87 -8.21 -2.50
N PHE A 241 1.08 -9.46 -2.92
CA PHE A 241 2.34 -10.19 -2.76
C PHE A 241 3.08 -10.50 -4.07
N ARG A 242 2.54 -10.06 -5.21
CA ARG A 242 3.15 -10.16 -6.54
C ARG A 242 3.16 -8.76 -7.16
N ARG A 243 4.16 -7.98 -6.76
CA ARG A 243 4.24 -6.54 -7.02
C ARG A 243 5.11 -6.24 -8.25
N SER A 244 4.88 -5.08 -8.84
CA SER A 244 5.60 -4.53 -9.99
C SER A 244 6.30 -3.24 -9.64
N ILE A 245 7.43 -2.96 -10.28
CA ILE A 245 8.13 -1.68 -10.14
C ILE A 245 7.37 -0.60 -10.91
N ALA A 246 7.24 0.57 -10.30
CA ALA A 246 6.81 1.82 -10.93
C ALA A 246 7.89 2.89 -10.68
N TRP A 247 7.91 3.91 -11.53
CA TRP A 247 8.81 5.04 -11.37
C TRP A 247 8.21 6.30 -11.96
N ASP A 248 8.35 7.41 -11.25
CA ASP A 248 7.77 8.70 -11.63
C ASP A 248 8.69 9.85 -11.25
N GLU A 249 8.47 11.00 -11.86
CA GLU A 249 9.23 12.21 -11.55
C GLU A 249 8.98 12.64 -10.09
N LEU A 250 10.06 12.98 -9.40
CA LEU A 250 10.06 13.50 -8.04
C LEU A 250 10.53 14.95 -8.07
N ASP A 251 9.61 15.88 -7.89
CA ASP A 251 9.90 17.31 -7.97
C ASP A 251 9.92 17.98 -6.60
N PHE A 252 10.66 19.09 -6.53
CA PHE A 252 10.79 19.90 -5.34
C PHE A 252 10.13 21.27 -5.54
N ASP A 253 9.52 21.79 -4.48
CA ASP A 253 9.14 23.20 -4.36
C ASP A 253 10.24 23.95 -3.60
N ASP A 254 11.13 24.58 -4.35
CA ASP A 254 12.23 25.37 -3.82
C ASP A 254 11.79 26.77 -3.33
N ALA A 255 10.50 27.14 -3.46
CA ALA A 255 9.98 28.40 -2.93
C ALA A 255 9.78 28.38 -1.40
N VAL A 256 9.83 27.20 -0.79
CA VAL A 256 9.75 26.99 0.66
C VAL A 256 11.08 26.49 1.22
N SER A 257 11.31 26.73 2.52
CA SER A 257 12.56 26.35 3.20
C SER A 257 12.27 25.45 4.41
N PRO A 258 12.80 24.21 4.47
CA PRO A 258 13.55 23.53 3.40
C PRO A 258 12.64 23.24 2.18
N PRO A 259 13.22 22.99 0.98
CA PRO A 259 12.44 22.63 -0.20
C PRO A 259 11.54 21.44 0.07
N ALA A 260 10.25 21.59 -0.24
CA ALA A 260 9.27 20.53 -0.06
C ALA A 260 9.27 19.57 -1.26
N ILE A 261 9.01 18.29 -1.03
CA ILE A 261 8.75 17.36 -2.12
C ILE A 261 7.30 17.57 -2.55
N LYS A 262 7.07 17.74 -3.86
CA LYS A 262 5.73 17.84 -4.43
C LYS A 262 5.08 16.46 -4.47
N LEU A 263 3.75 16.43 -4.39
CA LEU A 263 3.00 15.19 -4.54
C LEU A 263 3.29 14.57 -5.93
N VAL A 264 3.80 13.33 -5.92
CA VAL A 264 4.14 12.58 -7.11
C VAL A 264 2.88 12.22 -7.88
N ALA A 265 2.86 12.56 -9.17
CA ALA A 265 1.83 12.15 -10.10
C ALA A 265 2.15 10.74 -10.60
N GLN A 266 1.37 9.74 -10.17
CA GLN A 266 1.56 8.36 -10.60
C GLN A 266 1.28 8.23 -12.10
N THR A 267 2.25 7.76 -12.87
CA THR A 267 1.99 7.36 -14.25
C THR A 267 1.36 5.98 -14.29
N SER A 268 0.48 5.78 -15.26
CA SER A 268 -0.13 4.48 -15.53
C SER A 268 0.03 4.13 -17.00
N ARG A 269 0.09 2.84 -17.28
CA ARG A 269 0.06 2.36 -18.66
C ARG A 269 -1.25 2.85 -19.31
N PRO A 270 -1.20 3.45 -20.51
CA PRO A 270 -2.42 3.80 -21.22
C PRO A 270 -3.33 2.58 -21.34
N LEU A 271 -4.52 2.67 -20.77
CA LEU A 271 -5.56 1.67 -20.94
C LEU A 271 -6.35 1.97 -22.22
N PRO A 272 -6.87 0.95 -22.92
CA PRO A 272 -7.85 1.19 -23.98
C PRO A 272 -9.04 1.99 -23.41
N PRO A 273 -9.74 2.78 -24.25
CA PRO A 273 -10.97 3.43 -23.82
C PRO A 273 -11.91 2.41 -23.18
N LYS A 274 -12.48 2.74 -22.02
CA LYS A 274 -13.53 1.90 -21.42
C LYS A 274 -14.68 1.80 -22.43
N GLU A 275 -15.13 0.58 -22.69
CA GLU A 275 -16.33 0.36 -23.48
C GLU A 275 -17.53 1.07 -22.83
N PRO A 276 -18.47 1.61 -23.62
CA PRO A 276 -19.70 2.18 -23.08
C PRO A 276 -20.40 1.19 -22.15
N THR A 277 -20.72 1.63 -20.95
CA THR A 277 -21.39 0.81 -19.94
C THR A 277 -22.65 1.51 -19.43
N ARG A 278 -23.67 0.71 -19.12
CA ARG A 278 -24.86 1.19 -18.40
C ARG A 278 -24.57 1.45 -16.92
N ASN A 279 -23.44 0.98 -16.38
CA ASN A 279 -23.06 1.21 -14.99
C ASN A 279 -22.75 2.69 -14.76
N ARG A 280 -23.49 3.31 -13.84
CA ARG A 280 -23.35 4.71 -13.43
C ARG A 280 -22.68 4.85 -12.06
N ALA A 281 -22.41 3.75 -11.36
CA ALA A 281 -21.82 3.77 -10.01
C ALA A 281 -20.44 4.48 -9.99
N GLN A 282 -19.63 4.33 -11.04
CA GLN A 282 -18.32 4.97 -11.20
C GLN A 282 -18.37 6.52 -11.21
N LEU A 283 -19.55 7.10 -11.48
CA LEU A 283 -19.76 8.55 -11.50
C LEU A 283 -20.26 9.09 -10.15
N ALA A 284 -20.50 8.21 -9.18
CA ALA A 284 -21.02 8.57 -7.87
C ALA A 284 -19.91 8.78 -6.85
N THR A 285 -20.19 9.57 -5.83
CA THR A 285 -19.50 9.49 -4.55
C THR A 285 -20.24 8.50 -3.66
N ALA A 286 -19.52 7.54 -3.09
CA ALA A 286 -20.04 6.58 -2.13
C ALA A 286 -19.94 7.12 -0.70
N THR A 287 -20.91 6.79 0.16
CA THR A 287 -20.93 7.01 1.61
C THR A 287 -21.61 5.85 2.31
N ASP A 288 -21.35 5.68 3.60
CA ASP A 288 -21.98 4.66 4.43
C ASP A 288 -22.49 5.20 5.77
N GLU A 289 -23.44 4.47 6.37
CA GLU A 289 -23.95 4.76 7.70
C GLU A 289 -24.38 3.46 8.42
N PRO A 290 -23.89 3.18 9.64
CA PRO A 290 -22.80 3.89 10.32
C PRO A 290 -21.47 3.74 9.57
N GLU A 291 -20.52 4.61 9.88
CA GLU A 291 -19.20 4.64 9.24
C GLU A 291 -18.48 3.28 9.34
N CYS A 292 -17.94 2.80 8.22
CA CYS A 292 -17.21 1.55 8.17
C CYS A 292 -15.96 1.59 9.04
N ALA A 293 -15.56 0.42 9.53
CA ALA A 293 -14.31 0.28 10.24
C ALA A 293 -13.12 0.66 9.34
N ILE A 294 -12.13 1.30 9.95
CA ILE A 294 -10.93 1.85 9.31
C ILE A 294 -10.09 0.80 8.54
N GLN A 295 -10.33 -0.49 8.70
CA GLN A 295 -9.63 -1.49 7.89
C GLN A 295 -10.17 -1.61 6.46
N TYR A 296 -11.39 -1.16 6.21
CA TYR A 296 -12.09 -1.33 4.93
C TYR A 296 -12.16 -0.04 4.11
N TRP A 297 -12.51 -0.16 2.83
CA TRP A 297 -12.46 0.96 1.91
C TRP A 297 -13.76 1.16 1.16
N LEU A 298 -14.31 2.34 1.39
CA LEU A 298 -15.53 2.79 0.72
C LEU A 298 -15.38 2.88 -0.80
N ALA A 299 -14.18 3.17 -1.30
CA ALA A 299 -13.93 3.28 -2.74
C ALA A 299 -13.97 1.92 -3.46
N ALA A 300 -13.89 0.79 -2.75
CA ALA A 300 -14.06 -0.53 -3.34
C ALA A 300 -15.50 -0.77 -3.84
N LEU A 301 -16.48 -0.01 -3.35
CA LEU A 301 -17.88 -0.20 -3.77
C LEU A 301 -18.10 0.07 -5.27
N ASN A 302 -17.32 0.98 -5.85
CA ASN A 302 -17.49 1.42 -7.23
C ASN A 302 -16.14 1.59 -7.94
N ASP A 303 -15.25 0.61 -7.88
CA ASP A 303 -14.00 0.60 -8.64
C ASP A 303 -13.93 -0.45 -9.77
N GLU A 304 -15.01 -1.21 -9.97
CA GLU A 304 -15.17 -2.27 -10.97
C GLU A 304 -14.18 -3.43 -10.81
N LYS A 305 -13.67 -3.67 -9.58
CA LYS A 305 -12.73 -4.74 -9.29
C LYS A 305 -13.30 -5.76 -8.32
N ILE A 306 -13.49 -6.97 -8.84
CA ILE A 306 -13.88 -8.13 -8.03
C ILE A 306 -12.67 -9.07 -7.95
N ASN A 307 -12.02 -9.09 -6.78
CA ASN A 307 -11.03 -10.11 -6.46
C ASN A 307 -11.74 -11.31 -5.81
N PRO A 308 -11.55 -12.55 -6.29
CA PRO A 308 -12.15 -13.74 -5.69
C PRO A 308 -11.68 -14.02 -4.25
N VAL A 309 -10.51 -13.49 -3.86
CA VAL A 309 -9.98 -13.59 -2.49
C VAL A 309 -9.52 -12.20 -2.07
N PRO A 310 -10.45 -11.27 -1.82
CA PRO A 310 -10.08 -9.90 -1.54
C PRO A 310 -9.48 -9.79 -0.15
N LEU A 311 -8.50 -8.90 -0.01
CA LEU A 311 -8.01 -8.45 1.29
C LEU A 311 -8.47 -7.03 1.52
N PRO A 312 -8.72 -6.57 2.77
CA PRO A 312 -8.87 -5.14 3.00
C PRO A 312 -7.63 -4.43 2.43
N PRO A 313 -7.79 -3.34 1.67
CA PRO A 313 -9.02 -2.57 1.43
C PRO A 313 -9.84 -2.90 0.17
N GLU A 314 -9.62 -4.03 -0.50
CA GLU A 314 -10.34 -4.42 -1.73
C GLU A 314 -11.84 -4.70 -1.52
N ILE A 315 -12.37 -4.43 -0.34
CA ILE A 315 -13.78 -4.55 0.05
C ILE A 315 -14.19 -3.40 0.96
N TRP A 316 -15.46 -3.04 0.88
CA TRP A 316 -16.16 -2.40 1.99
C TRP A 316 -16.68 -3.48 2.96
N SER A 317 -16.65 -3.22 4.26
CA SER A 317 -17.30 -4.09 5.24
C SER A 317 -17.70 -3.35 6.51
N SER A 318 -18.83 -3.78 7.09
CA SER A 318 -19.32 -3.26 8.37
C SER A 318 -18.76 -4.00 9.60
N TYR A 319 -17.90 -5.01 9.41
CA TYR A 319 -17.36 -5.78 10.53
C TYR A 319 -16.53 -4.92 11.48
N ASN A 320 -16.93 -4.87 12.74
CA ASN A 320 -16.27 -4.10 13.80
C ASN A 320 -16.19 -4.92 15.10
N GLY A 321 -15.86 -6.20 14.98
CA GLY A 321 -15.89 -7.15 16.09
C GLY A 321 -17.27 -7.19 16.76
N ASP A 322 -17.29 -7.10 18.09
CA ASP A 322 -18.52 -7.08 18.89
C ASP A 322 -19.41 -5.84 18.66
N ASN A 323 -18.89 -4.81 17.98
CA ASN A 323 -19.60 -3.57 17.68
C ASN A 323 -20.13 -3.52 16.24
N SER A 324 -20.16 -4.65 15.52
CA SER A 324 -20.71 -4.69 14.16
C SER A 324 -22.18 -4.26 14.16
N PRO A 325 -22.59 -3.33 13.27
CA PRO A 325 -23.95 -2.82 13.25
C PRO A 325 -24.91 -3.85 12.64
N VAL A 326 -26.16 -3.86 13.13
CA VAL A 326 -27.21 -4.73 12.57
C VAL A 326 -27.77 -4.18 11.27
N ASN A 327 -27.97 -2.87 11.20
CA ASN A 327 -28.50 -2.15 10.05
C ASN A 327 -27.45 -1.16 9.56
N MET A 328 -27.29 -1.10 8.24
CA MET A 328 -26.38 -0.19 7.58
C MET A 328 -26.98 0.29 6.27
N SER A 329 -26.51 1.43 5.80
CA SER A 329 -26.80 1.92 4.47
C SER A 329 -25.52 2.22 3.71
N LEU A 330 -25.54 1.92 2.41
CA LEU A 330 -24.57 2.38 1.43
C LEU A 330 -25.28 3.35 0.51
N THR A 331 -24.72 4.52 0.27
CA THR A 331 -25.35 5.55 -0.55
C THR A 331 -24.41 5.98 -1.66
N TYR A 332 -24.95 6.03 -2.88
CA TYR A 332 -24.36 6.73 -4.01
C TYR A 332 -25.02 8.09 -4.18
N THR A 333 -24.20 9.12 -4.38
CA THR A 333 -24.65 10.46 -4.74
C THR A 333 -23.95 10.92 -6.02
N TRP A 334 -24.73 11.39 -6.99
CA TRP A 334 -24.26 11.94 -8.25
C TRP A 334 -24.43 13.45 -8.29
N ASN A 335 -23.49 14.14 -8.95
CA ASN A 335 -23.61 15.58 -9.21
C ASN A 335 -24.67 15.94 -10.26
N THR A 336 -25.21 14.94 -10.95
CA THR A 336 -26.26 15.09 -11.97
C THR A 336 -27.33 14.03 -11.75
N THR A 337 -28.58 14.33 -12.11
CA THR A 337 -29.67 13.34 -12.10
C THR A 337 -29.32 12.19 -13.03
N GLN A 338 -29.40 10.97 -12.52
CA GLN A 338 -29.29 9.74 -13.28
C GLN A 338 -30.69 9.15 -13.52
N THR A 339 -30.88 8.55 -14.69
CA THR A 339 -31.98 7.63 -14.96
C THR A 339 -31.49 6.22 -14.69
N LEU A 340 -32.12 5.50 -13.75
CA LEU A 340 -31.70 4.17 -13.31
C LEU A 340 -32.88 3.19 -13.33
N ASN A 341 -32.62 1.94 -13.66
CA ASN A 341 -33.63 0.87 -13.64
C ASN A 341 -33.08 -0.48 -13.13
N GLY A 342 -31.87 -0.48 -12.57
CA GLY A 342 -31.28 -1.68 -12.00
C GLY A 342 -30.12 -1.41 -11.06
N VAL A 343 -29.82 -2.40 -10.23
CA VAL A 343 -28.60 -2.48 -9.40
C VAL A 343 -28.05 -3.89 -9.44
N ALA A 344 -26.81 -4.08 -9.01
CA ALA A 344 -26.31 -5.40 -8.62
C ALA A 344 -25.32 -5.24 -7.48
N MET A 345 -25.19 -6.23 -6.60
CA MET A 345 -24.24 -6.19 -5.49
C MET A 345 -23.49 -7.51 -5.41
N VAL A 346 -22.19 -7.43 -5.19
CA VAL A 346 -21.29 -8.59 -5.03
C VAL A 346 -20.87 -8.65 -3.57
N PHE A 347 -21.39 -9.64 -2.85
CA PHE A 347 -21.06 -9.83 -1.43
C PHE A 347 -19.77 -10.62 -1.25
N PHE A 348 -18.99 -10.18 -0.26
CA PHE A 348 -17.87 -10.94 0.31
C PHE A 348 -18.32 -11.59 1.63
N ALA A 349 -17.87 -12.82 1.88
CA ALA A 349 -18.06 -13.49 3.15
C ALA A 349 -16.89 -14.43 3.46
N ASP A 350 -16.42 -14.40 4.71
CA ASP A 350 -15.48 -15.38 5.26
C ASP A 350 -16.17 -16.40 6.18
N GLN A 351 -17.47 -16.20 6.46
CA GLN A 351 -18.33 -17.10 7.22
C GLN A 351 -19.59 -17.49 6.42
N PRO A 352 -20.20 -18.65 6.71
CA PRO A 352 -21.44 -19.07 6.06
C PRO A 352 -22.63 -18.16 6.41
N ALA A 353 -23.64 -18.15 5.53
CA ALA A 353 -24.92 -17.47 5.77
C ALA A 353 -25.52 -17.85 7.13
N GLY A 354 -25.98 -16.84 7.88
CA GLY A 354 -26.53 -17.02 9.23
C GLY A 354 -25.48 -17.04 10.35
N SER A 355 -24.18 -16.99 10.05
CA SER A 355 -23.16 -16.75 11.07
C SER A 355 -23.38 -15.39 11.76
N VAL A 356 -23.00 -15.27 13.02
CA VAL A 356 -23.07 -14.04 13.83
C VAL A 356 -21.70 -13.52 14.23
N THR A 357 -20.66 -14.13 13.68
CA THR A 357 -19.25 -13.73 13.82
C THR A 357 -18.65 -13.55 12.43
N GLY A 358 -17.50 -12.86 12.36
CA GLY A 358 -16.82 -12.58 11.10
C GLY A 358 -17.68 -11.78 10.12
N VAL A 359 -17.46 -11.98 8.82
CA VAL A 359 -18.23 -11.40 7.73
C VAL A 359 -19.12 -12.47 7.10
N ALA A 360 -20.43 -12.28 7.17
CA ALA A 360 -21.41 -13.23 6.66
C ALA A 360 -22.27 -12.57 5.56
N PRO A 361 -22.87 -13.37 4.67
CA PRO A 361 -23.91 -12.87 3.78
C PRO A 361 -25.02 -12.14 4.56
N PRO A 362 -25.54 -11.01 4.05
CA PRO A 362 -26.59 -10.27 4.74
C PRO A 362 -27.87 -11.12 4.79
N VAL A 363 -28.72 -10.86 5.79
CA VAL A 363 -30.05 -11.51 5.88
C VAL A 363 -31.07 -10.84 4.96
N SER A 364 -30.83 -9.58 4.59
CA SER A 364 -31.61 -8.85 3.59
C SER A 364 -30.86 -7.63 3.08
N TRP A 365 -31.15 -7.22 1.86
CA TRP A 365 -30.91 -5.85 1.40
C TRP A 365 -32.03 -5.38 0.50
N THR A 366 -32.22 -4.06 0.43
CA THR A 366 -33.21 -3.39 -0.41
C THR A 366 -32.67 -2.07 -0.91
N VAL A 367 -33.26 -1.49 -1.96
CA VAL A 367 -32.82 -0.21 -2.51
C VAL A 367 -33.92 0.84 -2.44
N GLU A 368 -33.52 2.06 -2.10
CA GLU A 368 -34.33 3.26 -2.14
C GLU A 368 -33.64 4.33 -3.00
N TYR A 369 -34.43 5.20 -3.61
CA TYR A 369 -33.96 6.37 -4.35
C TYR A 369 -34.44 7.65 -3.68
N LEU A 370 -33.66 8.72 -3.80
CA LEU A 370 -34.03 10.03 -3.30
C LEU A 370 -34.90 10.73 -4.35
N THR A 371 -36.11 11.09 -3.97
CA THR A 371 -37.02 11.84 -4.83
C THR A 371 -36.62 13.32 -4.91
N VAL A 372 -37.20 14.05 -5.87
CA VAL A 372 -36.97 15.49 -6.07
C VAL A 372 -37.32 16.34 -4.84
N ASP A 373 -38.23 15.88 -3.98
CA ASP A 373 -38.60 16.50 -2.71
C ASP A 373 -37.70 16.11 -1.52
N ASN A 374 -36.57 15.42 -1.79
CA ASN A 374 -35.63 14.90 -0.79
C ASN A 374 -36.23 13.85 0.16
N THR A 375 -37.15 13.03 -0.36
CA THR A 375 -37.74 11.90 0.39
C THR A 375 -37.18 10.59 -0.15
N TRP A 376 -36.77 9.68 0.74
CA TRP A 376 -36.38 8.33 0.32
C TRP A 376 -37.62 7.49 0.01
N GLN A 377 -37.66 6.87 -1.17
CA GLN A 377 -38.70 5.93 -1.56
C GLN A 377 -38.11 4.60 -2.02
N PRO A 378 -38.73 3.46 -1.67
CA PRO A 378 -38.32 2.17 -2.20
C PRO A 378 -38.53 2.12 -3.70
N VAL A 379 -37.62 1.44 -4.40
CA VAL A 379 -37.87 1.04 -5.79
C VAL A 379 -39.04 0.05 -5.85
N VAL A 380 -39.75 0.01 -6.98
CA VAL A 380 -40.96 -0.81 -7.17
C VAL A 380 -40.81 -1.73 -8.38
N ASN A 381 -41.64 -2.78 -8.42
CA ASN A 381 -41.61 -3.83 -9.44
C ASN A 381 -40.22 -4.48 -9.62
N GLN A 382 -39.50 -4.58 -8.51
CA GLN A 382 -38.15 -5.11 -8.50
C GLN A 382 -38.09 -6.64 -8.64
N THR A 383 -37.05 -7.14 -9.28
CA THR A 383 -36.73 -8.57 -9.27
C THR A 383 -36.15 -8.99 -7.90
N GLN A 384 -35.84 -10.28 -7.74
CA GLN A 384 -35.38 -10.81 -6.47
C GLN A 384 -33.98 -10.29 -6.09
N TYR A 385 -33.83 -9.80 -4.86
CA TYR A 385 -32.54 -9.50 -4.26
C TYR A 385 -31.78 -10.80 -3.93
N SER A 386 -30.62 -11.00 -4.57
CA SER A 386 -29.71 -12.12 -4.23
C SER A 386 -28.98 -11.84 -2.92
N LEU A 387 -28.76 -12.87 -2.10
CA LEU A 387 -27.97 -12.82 -0.88
C LEU A 387 -26.68 -13.65 -0.99
N GLU A 388 -26.40 -14.23 -2.15
CA GLU A 388 -25.24 -15.11 -2.32
C GLU A 388 -23.92 -14.31 -2.28
N ALA A 389 -22.94 -14.82 -1.55
CA ALA A 389 -21.59 -14.25 -1.49
C ALA A 389 -20.61 -15.08 -2.34
N GLY A 390 -19.59 -14.41 -2.88
CA GLY A 390 -18.57 -15.05 -3.74
C GLY A 390 -19.03 -15.41 -5.15
N GLY A 391 -20.24 -14.97 -5.56
CA GLY A 391 -20.79 -15.14 -6.89
C GLY A 391 -20.62 -13.92 -7.80
N GLU A 392 -21.10 -14.03 -9.03
CA GLU A 392 -21.17 -12.90 -9.96
C GLU A 392 -22.27 -11.89 -9.56
N ALA A 393 -22.17 -10.67 -10.08
CA ALA A 393 -23.17 -9.63 -9.87
C ALA A 393 -24.52 -10.04 -10.48
N VAL A 394 -25.54 -10.24 -9.63
CA VAL A 394 -26.92 -10.55 -10.08
C VAL A 394 -27.72 -9.25 -10.15
N GLU A 395 -28.21 -8.92 -11.34
CA GLU A 395 -29.01 -7.71 -11.57
C GLU A 395 -30.39 -7.79 -10.90
N VAL A 396 -30.66 -6.80 -10.07
CA VAL A 396 -32.00 -6.48 -9.54
C VAL A 396 -32.56 -5.33 -10.38
N GLY A 397 -33.40 -5.67 -11.36
CA GLY A 397 -34.11 -4.68 -12.16
C GLY A 397 -35.30 -4.12 -11.38
N PHE A 398 -35.70 -2.88 -11.66
CA PHE A 398 -36.87 -2.20 -11.08
C PHE A 398 -37.42 -1.14 -12.06
N ASP A 399 -38.60 -0.58 -11.78
CA ASP A 399 -39.17 0.49 -12.59
C ASP A 399 -38.24 1.70 -12.68
N GLU A 400 -38.15 2.33 -13.85
CA GLU A 400 -37.25 3.47 -14.07
C GLU A 400 -37.47 4.59 -13.05
N VAL A 401 -36.38 5.04 -12.43
CA VAL A 401 -36.35 6.19 -11.51
C VAL A 401 -35.38 7.25 -12.00
N GLN A 402 -35.70 8.51 -11.72
CA GLN A 402 -34.79 9.65 -11.90
C GLN A 402 -34.37 10.16 -10.53
N THR A 403 -33.07 10.11 -10.24
CA THR A 403 -32.56 10.50 -8.93
C THR A 403 -31.12 11.00 -9.00
N ASN A 404 -30.71 11.82 -8.04
CA ASN A 404 -29.31 12.14 -7.79
C ASN A 404 -28.71 11.31 -6.64
N SER A 405 -29.50 10.49 -5.94
CA SER A 405 -29.01 9.63 -4.86
C SER A 405 -29.77 8.31 -4.77
N LEU A 406 -29.01 7.24 -4.56
CA LEU A 406 -29.53 5.88 -4.40
C LEU A 406 -28.91 5.30 -3.13
N ARG A 407 -29.68 4.59 -2.31
CA ARG A 407 -29.14 3.89 -1.14
C ARG A 407 -29.56 2.43 -1.10
N ALA A 408 -28.61 1.57 -0.78
CA ALA A 408 -28.88 0.21 -0.37
C ALA A 408 -29.00 0.16 1.16
N LEU A 409 -30.09 -0.40 1.66
CA LEU A 409 -30.29 -0.71 3.07
C LEU A 409 -29.95 -2.17 3.28
N LEU A 410 -28.94 -2.47 4.11
CA LEU A 410 -28.47 -3.83 4.37
C LEU A 410 -28.70 -4.20 5.83
N ARG A 411 -28.99 -5.48 6.06
CA ARG A 411 -29.16 -6.05 7.39
C ARG A 411 -28.23 -7.24 7.59
N ALA A 412 -27.43 -7.20 8.65
CA ALA A 412 -26.55 -8.27 9.06
C ALA A 412 -27.28 -9.41 9.78
N SER A 413 -26.62 -10.56 9.91
CA SER A 413 -27.06 -11.67 10.76
C SER A 413 -26.79 -11.40 12.25
N ILE A 414 -27.71 -11.77 13.12
CA ILE A 414 -27.68 -11.50 14.58
C ILE A 414 -28.45 -12.59 15.36
N ASP A 415 -27.93 -12.99 16.52
CA ASP A 415 -28.58 -13.94 17.46
C ASP A 415 -29.12 -13.27 18.74
N GLY A 416 -28.94 -11.96 18.86
CA GLY A 416 -29.36 -11.14 20.00
C GLY A 416 -28.21 -10.69 20.89
N THR A 417 -27.02 -11.29 20.76
CA THR A 417 -25.81 -10.89 21.50
C THR A 417 -24.64 -10.55 20.58
N GLN A 418 -24.54 -11.23 19.44
CA GLN A 418 -23.47 -11.01 18.46
C GLN A 418 -24.06 -10.67 17.09
N THR A 419 -23.32 -9.87 16.35
CA THR A 419 -23.70 -9.44 14.99
C THR A 419 -22.51 -9.69 14.07
N ALA A 420 -22.75 -10.38 12.95
CA ALA A 420 -21.75 -10.50 11.90
C ALA A 420 -21.60 -9.16 11.15
N GLY A 421 -20.45 -8.92 10.52
CA GLY A 421 -20.33 -7.87 9.52
C GLY A 421 -20.94 -8.29 8.18
N VAL A 422 -21.23 -7.31 7.34
CA VAL A 422 -21.59 -7.49 5.93
C VAL A 422 -20.42 -6.96 5.09
N GLY A 423 -19.97 -7.75 4.11
CA GLY A 423 -18.91 -7.36 3.18
C GLY A 423 -19.44 -7.16 1.77
N VAL A 424 -19.05 -6.08 1.10
CA VAL A 424 -19.41 -5.79 -0.29
C VAL A 424 -18.12 -5.53 -1.07
N ALA A 425 -17.91 -6.34 -2.11
CA ALA A 425 -16.78 -6.20 -3.01
C ALA A 425 -17.08 -5.22 -4.16
N GLU A 426 -18.34 -5.12 -4.59
CA GLU A 426 -18.75 -4.17 -5.62
C GLU A 426 -20.26 -3.91 -5.56
N TRP A 427 -20.68 -2.69 -5.88
CA TRP A 427 -22.08 -2.28 -5.99
C TRP A 427 -22.32 -1.44 -7.25
N TYR A 428 -23.19 -1.96 -8.11
CA TYR A 428 -23.52 -1.40 -9.41
C TYR A 428 -24.85 -0.64 -9.39
N ALA A 429 -24.95 0.39 -10.23
CA ALA A 429 -26.18 1.11 -10.50
C ALA A 429 -26.34 1.26 -12.02
N TYR A 430 -27.42 0.73 -12.59
CA TYR A 430 -27.58 0.58 -14.02
C TYR A 430 -28.61 1.54 -14.60
N ALA A 431 -28.22 2.21 -15.69
CA ALA A 431 -29.13 2.92 -16.58
C ALA A 431 -29.93 1.94 -17.46
N PRO A 432 -31.11 2.36 -17.97
CA PRO A 432 -31.88 1.57 -18.92
C PRO A 432 -31.07 1.16 -20.14
N ILE A 433 -31.42 0.01 -20.72
CA ILE A 433 -30.87 -0.42 -22.01
C ILE A 433 -31.43 0.51 -23.08
N GLU A 434 -30.56 1.26 -23.77
CA GLU A 434 -30.95 1.97 -24.99
C GLU A 434 -31.51 0.95 -26.00
N GLN A 435 -32.75 1.15 -26.43
CA GLN A 435 -33.44 0.27 -27.39
C GLN A 435 -32.95 0.46 -28.82
#